data_AF-A0A7I7SYQ3-F1
#
_entry.id   AF-A0A7I7SYQ3-F1
#
_cell.length_a   1.000
_cell.length_b   1.000
_cell.length_c   1.000
_cell.angle_alpha   90.00
_cell.angle_beta   90.00
_cell.angle_gamma   90.00
#
_symmetry.space_group_name_H-M   'P 1'
#
loop_
_entity.id
_entity.type
_entity.pdbx_description
1 polymer ?
#
loop_
_entity_poly.entity_id
_entity_poly.type
_entity_poly.pdbx_seq_one_letter_code
_entity_poly.pdbx_strand_id
1 'polypeptide(L)'
;MVRLYGPWRARTPREAASFLDGYPGRWWIAGGWAIDAFTGTSRAHGDLDIGIPRTEAEGFIEFVGATLDVWAAAGSLTPLPRHGASISDDCGNLWLRANGADPWEYDVLLEDVRGETWVYKRATHISRPINDCLWSHEGITYLRPEVQLLLKARHAQSKDDLDFERCLPKLDDASRCWLAQSMSEEEPGHPWGRRLTA
;
A
#
# COMPACT_ATOMS: atom_id res chain seq x y z
N MET A 1 20.57 1.96 -0.24
CA MET A 1 19.68 1.17 0.64
C MET A 1 20.21 -0.25 0.84
N VAL A 2 20.36 -1.06 -0.22
CA VAL A 2 20.85 -2.46 -0.11
C VAL A 2 22.18 -2.59 0.64
N ARG A 3 23.15 -1.71 0.39
CA ARG A 3 24.44 -1.72 1.11
C ARG A 3 24.31 -1.58 2.63
N LEU A 4 23.30 -0.86 3.11
CA LEU A 4 23.12 -0.57 4.54
C LEU A 4 22.12 -1.51 5.21
N TYR A 5 21.05 -1.88 4.50
CA TYR A 5 19.90 -2.56 5.10
C TYR A 5 19.60 -3.93 4.48
N GLY A 6 20.38 -4.37 3.49
CA GLY A 6 20.15 -5.63 2.80
C GLY A 6 19.12 -5.54 1.66
N PRO A 7 18.98 -6.62 0.88
CA PRO A 7 18.08 -6.66 -0.28
C PRO A 7 16.63 -6.97 0.12
N TRP A 8 15.75 -6.95 -0.88
CA TRP A 8 14.39 -7.48 -0.79
C TRP A 8 14.31 -8.87 -1.40
N ARG A 9 13.53 -9.76 -0.77
CA ARG A 9 13.09 -11.03 -1.32
C ARG A 9 11.80 -10.79 -2.09
N ALA A 10 11.75 -11.26 -3.33
CA ALA A 10 10.51 -11.22 -4.11
C ALA A 10 9.43 -12.06 -3.42
N ARG A 11 8.26 -11.46 -3.25
CA ARG A 11 7.04 -12.08 -2.71
C ARG A 11 5.87 -11.83 -3.66
N THR A 12 4.90 -12.72 -3.62
CA THR A 12 3.65 -12.65 -4.41
C THR A 12 2.42 -12.44 -3.51
N PRO A 13 1.32 -11.89 -4.06
CA PRO A 13 0.06 -11.73 -3.33
C PRO A 13 -0.45 -13.02 -2.68
N ARG A 14 -0.25 -14.17 -3.34
CA ARG A 14 -0.65 -15.48 -2.82
C ARG A 14 0.20 -15.94 -1.63
N GLU A 15 1.50 -15.67 -1.66
CA GLU A 15 2.37 -15.92 -0.50
C GLU A 15 2.02 -15.03 0.67
N ALA A 16 1.72 -13.74 0.43
CA ALA A 16 1.24 -12.82 1.46
C ALA A 16 -0.08 -13.30 2.07
N ALA A 17 -1.03 -13.75 1.24
CA ALA A 17 -2.29 -14.31 1.70
C ALA A 17 -2.10 -15.58 2.54
N SER A 18 -1.16 -16.45 2.16
CA SER A 18 -0.84 -17.65 2.94
C SER A 18 -0.14 -17.31 4.25
N PHE A 19 0.70 -16.27 4.25
CA PHE A 19 1.40 -15.77 5.44
C PHE A 19 0.43 -15.12 6.45
N LEU A 20 -0.56 -14.39 5.96
CA LEU A 20 -1.58 -13.72 6.77
C LEU A 20 -2.81 -14.59 7.04
N ASP A 21 -2.77 -15.89 6.72
CA ASP A 21 -3.85 -16.80 7.04
C ASP A 21 -4.06 -16.85 8.56
N GLY A 22 -5.31 -16.66 8.98
CA GLY A 22 -5.68 -16.56 10.40
C GLY A 22 -5.43 -15.20 11.06
N TYR A 23 -4.90 -14.19 10.36
CA TYR A 23 -4.85 -12.82 10.89
C TYR A 23 -6.28 -12.26 11.03
N PRO A 24 -6.71 -11.82 12.23
CA PRO A 24 -8.10 -11.39 12.45
C PRO A 24 -8.38 -9.95 12.00
N GLY A 25 -7.36 -9.15 11.71
CA GLY A 25 -7.49 -7.76 11.30
C GLY A 25 -7.67 -7.59 9.80
N ARG A 26 -7.90 -6.34 9.38
CA ARG A 26 -8.03 -5.95 7.97
C ARG A 26 -6.65 -5.80 7.35
N TRP A 27 -6.53 -6.34 6.14
CA TRP A 27 -5.36 -6.16 5.30
C TRP A 27 -5.76 -6.25 3.83
N TRP A 28 -4.91 -5.69 2.96
CA TRP A 28 -5.06 -5.78 1.51
C TRP A 28 -3.70 -5.68 0.84
N ILE A 29 -3.63 -6.11 -0.42
CA ILE A 29 -2.46 -5.89 -1.27
C ILE A 29 -2.55 -4.50 -1.88
N ALA A 30 -1.45 -3.75 -1.85
CA ALA A 30 -1.33 -2.43 -2.44
C ALA A 30 -0.21 -2.42 -3.50
N GLY A 31 0.17 -1.21 -3.91
CA GLY A 31 1.33 -0.98 -4.75
C GLY A 31 1.21 -1.52 -6.17
N GLY A 32 2.35 -1.95 -6.72
CA GLY A 32 2.42 -2.49 -8.07
C GLY A 32 1.61 -3.76 -8.26
N TRP A 33 1.51 -4.60 -7.23
CA TRP A 33 0.74 -5.83 -7.29
C TRP A 33 -0.77 -5.60 -7.39
N ALA A 34 -1.30 -4.55 -6.75
CA ALA A 34 -2.70 -4.15 -6.92
C ALA A 34 -2.99 -3.64 -8.35
N ILE A 35 -2.05 -2.92 -8.95
CA ILE A 35 -2.14 -2.48 -10.36
C ILE A 35 -2.12 -3.69 -11.30
N ASP A 36 -1.24 -4.66 -11.05
CA ASP A 36 -1.16 -5.87 -11.85
C ASP A 36 -2.46 -6.68 -11.79
N ALA A 37 -3.00 -6.86 -10.59
CA ALA A 37 -4.29 -7.53 -10.39
C ALA A 37 -5.43 -6.84 -11.16
N PHE A 38 -5.49 -5.50 -11.11
CA PHE A 38 -6.52 -4.74 -11.82
C PHE A 38 -6.36 -4.79 -13.34
N THR A 39 -5.12 -4.68 -13.83
CA THR A 39 -4.86 -4.56 -15.27
C THR A 39 -4.84 -5.90 -15.98
N GLY A 40 -4.58 -6.99 -15.27
CA GLY A 40 -4.34 -8.33 -15.85
C GLY A 40 -3.00 -8.42 -16.61
N THR A 41 -2.09 -7.48 -16.36
CA THR A 41 -0.75 -7.44 -16.95
C THR A 41 0.28 -7.39 -15.82
N SER A 42 1.55 -7.70 -16.10
CA SER A 42 2.59 -7.66 -15.08
C SER A 42 3.83 -6.89 -15.48
N ARG A 43 4.49 -6.32 -14.47
CA ARG A 43 5.86 -5.80 -14.55
C ARG A 43 6.72 -6.38 -13.43
N ALA A 44 8.02 -6.14 -13.46
CA ALA A 44 8.87 -6.49 -12.33
C ALA A 44 8.48 -5.68 -11.09
N HIS A 45 8.46 -6.35 -9.92
CA HIS A 45 8.25 -5.74 -8.60
C HIS A 45 9.50 -5.89 -7.75
N GLY A 46 9.84 -4.84 -7.01
CA GLY A 46 10.99 -4.84 -6.09
C GLY A 46 10.63 -5.30 -4.69
N ASP A 47 9.36 -5.22 -4.34
CA ASP A 47 8.76 -5.42 -3.03
C ASP A 47 7.32 -5.93 -3.18
N LEU A 48 6.69 -6.26 -2.06
CA LEU A 48 5.27 -6.50 -1.96
C LEU A 48 4.69 -5.60 -0.86
N ASP A 49 3.74 -4.75 -1.25
CA ASP A 49 3.06 -3.81 -0.37
C ASP A 49 1.79 -4.44 0.22
N ILE A 50 1.69 -4.47 1.55
CA ILE A 50 0.47 -4.83 2.30
C ILE A 50 -0.05 -3.55 2.95
N GLY A 51 -1.31 -3.19 2.75
CA GLY A 51 -1.95 -2.13 3.51
C GLY A 51 -2.69 -2.67 4.72
N ILE A 52 -2.58 -1.97 5.85
CA ILE A 52 -3.41 -2.19 7.05
C ILE A 52 -3.90 -0.85 7.61
N PRO A 53 -5.01 -0.84 8.36
CA PRO A 53 -5.36 0.30 9.20
C PRO A 53 -4.26 0.55 10.25
N ARG A 54 -3.79 1.79 10.38
CA ARG A 54 -2.82 2.17 11.44
C ARG A 54 -3.31 1.79 12.84
N THR A 55 -4.61 1.92 13.07
CA THR A 55 -5.27 1.58 14.34
C THR A 55 -5.20 0.09 14.68
N GLU A 56 -4.87 -0.78 13.71
CA GLU A 56 -4.72 -2.23 13.89
C GLU A 56 -3.24 -2.67 13.95
N ALA A 57 -2.29 -1.72 13.90
CA ALA A 57 -0.87 -2.03 13.80
C ALA A 57 -0.32 -2.82 15.00
N GLU A 58 -0.82 -2.58 16.22
CA GLU A 58 -0.41 -3.35 17.40
C GLU A 58 -0.76 -4.84 17.25
N GLY A 59 -2.01 -5.15 16.90
CA GLY A 59 -2.45 -6.52 16.67
C GLY A 59 -1.74 -7.18 15.49
N PHE A 60 -1.45 -6.40 14.43
CA PHE A 60 -0.64 -6.88 13.30
C PHE A 60 0.78 -7.25 13.73
N ILE A 61 1.47 -6.37 14.47
CA ILE A 61 2.83 -6.61 14.98
C ILE A 61 2.87 -7.85 15.87
N GLU A 62 1.90 -8.02 16.76
CA GLU A 62 1.82 -9.18 17.63
C GLU A 62 1.66 -10.49 16.84
N PHE A 63 0.83 -10.46 15.80
CA PHE A 63 0.56 -11.60 14.91
C PHE A 63 1.82 -11.99 14.12
N VAL A 64 2.39 -11.06 13.34
CA VAL A 64 3.55 -11.36 12.47
C VAL A 64 4.83 -11.61 13.28
N GLY A 65 4.95 -10.98 14.46
CA GLY A 65 6.08 -11.09 15.37
C GLY A 65 6.32 -12.49 15.93
N ALA A 66 5.41 -13.45 15.67
CA ALA A 66 5.66 -14.86 15.93
C ALA A 66 6.66 -15.50 14.96
N THR A 67 6.88 -14.88 13.79
CA THR A 67 7.65 -15.47 12.66
C THR A 67 8.62 -14.49 12.01
N LEU A 68 8.32 -13.19 11.97
CA LEU A 68 9.14 -12.16 11.35
C LEU A 68 9.42 -11.03 12.34
N ASP A 69 10.65 -10.50 12.29
CA ASP A 69 11.02 -9.25 12.95
C ASP A 69 10.33 -8.07 12.27
N VAL A 70 9.78 -7.15 13.07
CA VAL A 70 9.10 -5.95 12.58
C VAL A 70 9.97 -4.72 12.81
N TRP A 71 10.10 -3.89 11.78
CA TRP A 71 10.89 -2.66 11.83
C TRP A 71 10.06 -1.46 11.39
N ALA A 72 10.06 -0.39 12.18
CA ALA A 72 9.50 0.89 11.77
C ALA A 72 10.41 1.55 10.72
N ALA A 73 9.84 1.97 9.58
CA ALA A 73 10.54 2.70 8.53
C ALA A 73 10.17 4.20 8.57
N ALA A 74 10.81 4.95 9.47
CA ALA A 74 10.54 6.38 9.70
C ALA A 74 11.83 7.21 9.56
N GLY A 75 12.34 7.31 8.33
CA GLY A 75 13.64 7.95 8.02
C GLY A 75 14.87 7.12 8.44
N SER A 76 14.74 6.27 9.45
CA SER A 76 15.65 5.20 9.84
C SER A 76 14.87 3.93 10.14
N LEU A 77 15.55 2.77 10.10
CA LEU A 77 14.95 1.49 10.47
C LEU A 77 15.18 1.23 11.96
N THR A 78 14.10 1.13 12.73
CA THR A 78 14.12 0.83 14.17
C THR A 78 13.36 -0.47 14.45
N PRO A 79 13.94 -1.45 15.16
CA PRO A 79 13.23 -2.68 15.48
C PRO A 79 12.11 -2.40 16.49
N LEU A 80 10.97 -3.05 16.30
CA LEU A 80 9.82 -2.96 17.21
C LEU A 80 9.70 -4.25 18.04
N PRO A 81 9.43 -4.15 19.35
CA PRO A 81 9.12 -5.33 20.15
C PRO A 81 7.77 -5.91 19.75
N ARG A 82 7.58 -7.22 19.94
CA ARG A 82 6.30 -7.89 19.64
C ARG A 82 5.11 -7.33 20.43
N HIS A 83 5.35 -6.85 21.65
CA HIS A 83 4.32 -6.29 22.52
C HIS A 83 4.73 -4.90 23.00
N GLY A 84 3.76 -3.99 23.13
CA GLY A 84 4.01 -2.63 23.60
C GLY A 84 4.85 -1.79 22.65
N ALA A 85 4.85 -2.12 21.35
CA ALA A 85 5.49 -1.30 20.34
C ALA A 85 4.84 0.09 20.28
N SER A 86 5.66 1.13 20.30
CA SER A 86 5.22 2.49 20.03
C SER A 86 5.63 2.87 18.61
N ILE A 87 4.65 3.12 17.76
CA ILE A 87 4.86 3.57 16.38
C ILE A 87 4.67 5.08 16.36
N SER A 88 5.70 5.80 15.91
CA SER A 88 5.61 7.25 15.74
C SER A 88 4.56 7.63 14.69
N ASP A 89 3.91 8.79 14.86
CA ASP A 89 2.88 9.29 13.94
C ASP A 89 3.42 9.53 12.52
N ASP A 90 4.71 9.80 12.38
CA ASP A 90 5.40 9.99 11.10
C ASP A 90 5.83 8.67 10.42
N CYS A 91 5.74 7.54 11.12
CA CYS A 91 6.09 6.24 10.56
C CYS A 91 4.99 5.78 9.60
N GLY A 92 5.23 5.85 8.30
CA GLY A 92 4.26 5.52 7.27
C GLY A 92 4.13 4.01 6.97
N ASN A 93 5.14 3.22 7.33
CA ASN A 93 5.22 1.82 6.98
C ASN A 93 6.16 1.01 7.89
N LEU A 94 5.93 -0.30 7.92
CA LEU A 94 6.72 -1.29 8.66
C LEU A 94 7.36 -2.27 7.68
N TRP A 95 8.60 -2.66 7.93
CA TRP A 95 9.31 -3.66 7.12
C TRP A 95 9.47 -4.96 7.89
N LEU A 96 9.22 -6.07 7.21
CA LEU A 96 9.24 -7.41 7.80
C LEU A 96 10.41 -8.24 7.24
N ARG A 97 11.10 -8.98 8.10
CA ARG A 97 12.11 -9.98 7.70
C ARG A 97 12.26 -11.07 8.74
N ALA A 98 12.80 -12.22 8.36
CA ALA A 98 12.94 -13.34 9.30
C ALA A 98 13.95 -13.05 10.43
N ASN A 99 15.06 -12.38 10.13
CA ASN A 99 16.02 -11.88 11.10
C ASN A 99 17.01 -10.89 10.46
N GLY A 100 17.97 -10.40 11.25
CA GLY A 100 18.99 -9.43 10.84
C GLY A 100 19.84 -9.79 9.62
N ALA A 101 20.01 -11.07 9.30
CA ALA A 101 20.82 -11.57 8.18
C ALA A 101 20.00 -11.85 6.91
N ASP A 102 18.68 -11.91 7.02
CA ASP A 102 17.79 -12.24 5.91
C ASP A 102 17.27 -10.99 5.16
N PRO A 103 16.92 -11.12 3.86
CA PRO A 103 16.29 -10.05 3.09
C PRO A 103 14.94 -9.61 3.69
N TRP A 104 14.54 -8.38 3.37
CA TRP A 104 13.18 -7.88 3.63
C TRP A 104 12.16 -8.61 2.75
N GLU A 105 10.98 -8.92 3.30
CA GLU A 105 9.96 -9.70 2.60
C GLU A 105 8.71 -8.91 2.26
N TYR A 106 8.28 -8.03 3.16
CA TYR A 106 7.03 -7.29 3.04
C TYR A 106 7.20 -5.83 3.48
N ASP A 107 6.64 -4.91 2.71
CA ASP A 107 6.45 -3.51 3.09
C ASP A 107 4.99 -3.32 3.53
N VAL A 108 4.77 -3.00 4.79
CA VAL A 108 3.43 -2.89 5.39
C VAL A 108 3.07 -1.42 5.56
N LEU A 109 2.23 -0.91 4.67
CA LEU A 109 1.75 0.46 4.66
C LEU A 109 0.71 0.69 5.76
N LEU A 110 0.94 1.70 6.59
CA LEU A 110 0.03 2.12 7.65
C LEU A 110 -0.91 3.21 7.12
N GLU A 111 -2.13 2.82 6.80
CA GLU A 111 -3.16 3.69 6.20
C GLU A 111 -4.10 4.27 7.28
N ASP A 112 -4.54 5.52 7.10
CA ASP A 112 -5.47 6.19 8.03
C ASP A 112 -6.89 5.71 7.73
N VAL A 113 -7.40 4.81 8.57
CA VAL A 113 -8.78 4.31 8.51
C VAL A 113 -9.45 4.56 9.85
N ARG A 114 -10.47 5.42 9.83
CA ARG A 114 -11.22 5.85 11.02
C ARG A 114 -12.59 5.18 11.00
N GLY A 115 -12.72 4.09 11.74
CA GLY A 115 -13.88 3.21 11.65
C GLY A 115 -13.96 2.56 10.27
N GLU A 116 -14.95 2.97 9.47
CA GLU A 116 -15.19 2.48 8.11
C GLU A 116 -14.80 3.49 7.02
N THR A 117 -14.11 4.58 7.38
CA THR A 117 -13.71 5.63 6.44
C THR A 117 -12.20 5.62 6.24
N TRP A 118 -11.75 5.43 4.99
CA TRP A 118 -10.37 5.69 4.60
C TRP A 118 -10.16 7.19 4.42
N VAL A 119 -9.07 7.70 4.96
CA VAL A 119 -8.67 9.11 4.91
C VAL A 119 -7.34 9.20 4.19
N TYR A 120 -7.27 10.03 3.16
CA TYR A 120 -6.02 10.23 2.46
C TYR A 120 -5.03 10.98 3.35
N LYS A 121 -3.94 10.32 3.73
CA LYS A 121 -2.93 10.81 4.70
C LYS A 121 -2.31 12.17 4.38
N ARG A 122 -2.43 12.66 3.15
CA ARG A 122 -1.85 13.94 2.71
C ARG A 122 -2.86 15.07 2.66
N ALA A 123 -4.14 14.74 2.50
CA ALA A 123 -5.24 15.70 2.36
C ALA A 123 -6.50 15.08 2.96
N THR A 124 -6.74 15.36 4.24
CA THR A 124 -7.79 14.70 5.03
C THR A 124 -9.22 15.01 4.59
N HIS A 125 -9.42 16.03 3.75
CA HIS A 125 -10.71 16.29 3.09
C HIS A 125 -11.03 15.23 2.02
N ILE A 126 -10.02 14.59 1.44
CA ILE A 126 -10.19 13.45 0.54
C ILE A 126 -10.35 12.20 1.41
N SER A 127 -11.56 11.67 1.43
CA SER A 127 -11.93 10.46 2.17
C SER A 127 -13.04 9.71 1.45
N ARG A 128 -13.14 8.41 1.70
CA ARG A 128 -14.24 7.56 1.18
C ARG A 128 -14.42 6.33 2.08
N PRO A 129 -15.57 5.66 2.04
CA PRO A 129 -15.74 4.38 2.74
C PRO A 129 -14.62 3.39 2.36
N ILE A 130 -14.04 2.69 3.34
CA ILE A 130 -12.93 1.75 3.09
C ILE A 130 -13.34 0.64 2.13
N ASN A 131 -14.60 0.18 2.19
CA ASN A 131 -15.13 -0.81 1.25
C ASN A 131 -15.19 -0.30 -0.21
N ASP A 132 -15.23 1.01 -0.41
CA ASP A 132 -15.12 1.62 -1.73
C ASP A 132 -13.66 1.75 -2.17
N CYS A 133 -12.69 1.74 -1.24
CA CYS A 133 -11.26 1.72 -1.57
C CYS A 133 -10.74 0.34 -1.95
N LEU A 134 -11.48 -0.71 -1.62
CA LEU A 134 -11.03 -2.10 -1.74
C LEU A 134 -11.84 -2.84 -2.80
N TRP A 135 -11.24 -3.90 -3.34
CA TRP A 135 -11.91 -4.85 -4.21
C TRP A 135 -11.23 -6.22 -4.07
N SER A 136 -11.93 -7.29 -4.45
CA SER A 136 -11.42 -8.66 -4.32
C SER A 136 -11.25 -9.33 -5.67
N HIS A 137 -10.15 -10.07 -5.82
CA HIS A 137 -9.85 -10.87 -7.00
C HIS A 137 -9.16 -12.16 -6.56
N GLU A 138 -9.66 -13.31 -7.04
CA GLU A 138 -9.15 -14.65 -6.66
C GLU A 138 -9.02 -14.87 -5.14
N GLY A 139 -9.95 -14.33 -4.35
CA GLY A 139 -9.96 -14.48 -2.89
C GLY A 139 -8.97 -13.58 -2.14
N ILE A 140 -8.26 -12.68 -2.83
CA ILE A 140 -7.34 -11.71 -2.23
C ILE A 140 -7.96 -10.31 -2.36
N THR A 141 -7.86 -9.52 -1.30
CA THR A 141 -8.31 -8.11 -1.28
C THR A 141 -7.17 -7.20 -1.74
N TYR A 142 -7.48 -6.28 -2.63
CA TYR A 142 -6.55 -5.32 -3.21
C TYR A 142 -7.06 -3.89 -3.01
N LEU A 143 -6.14 -2.93 -2.94
CA LEU A 143 -6.48 -1.52 -3.06
C LEU A 143 -6.95 -1.23 -4.50
N ARG A 144 -8.02 -0.45 -4.64
CA ARG A 144 -8.54 -0.05 -5.94
C ARG A 144 -7.53 0.80 -6.71
N PRO A 145 -7.50 0.65 -8.04
CA PRO A 145 -6.52 1.33 -8.89
C PRO A 145 -6.59 2.84 -8.77
N GLU A 146 -7.77 3.47 -8.69
CA GLU A 146 -7.87 4.92 -8.56
C GLU A 146 -7.26 5.43 -7.24
N VAL A 147 -7.45 4.70 -6.13
CA VAL A 147 -6.84 5.05 -4.85
C VAL A 147 -5.33 4.84 -4.89
N GLN A 148 -4.88 3.74 -5.50
CA GLN A 148 -3.46 3.44 -5.70
C GLN A 148 -2.76 4.51 -6.55
N LEU A 149 -3.42 5.00 -7.60
CA LEU A 149 -2.89 6.07 -8.47
C LEU A 149 -2.84 7.41 -7.74
N LEU A 150 -3.85 7.76 -6.95
CA LEU A 150 -3.81 8.96 -6.10
C LEU A 150 -2.59 8.93 -5.14
N LEU A 151 -2.33 7.78 -4.51
CA LEU A 151 -1.16 7.62 -3.63
C LEU A 151 0.18 7.81 -4.37
N LYS A 152 0.24 7.36 -5.63
CA LYS A 152 1.42 7.40 -6.50
C LYS A 152 1.69 8.77 -7.14
N ALA A 153 0.64 9.54 -7.44
CA ALA A 153 0.72 10.81 -8.17
C ALA A 153 1.79 11.75 -7.58
N ARG A 154 1.88 11.86 -6.25
CA ARG A 154 2.86 12.72 -5.57
C ARG A 154 4.32 12.47 -5.96
N HIS A 155 4.69 11.23 -6.23
CA HIS A 155 6.09 10.90 -6.55
C HIS A 155 6.33 10.83 -8.06
N ALA A 156 5.29 10.52 -8.84
CA ALA A 156 5.29 10.44 -10.31
C ALA A 156 6.60 9.85 -10.88
N GLN A 157 7.06 8.73 -10.32
CA GLN A 157 8.24 8.07 -10.85
C GLN A 157 7.89 7.43 -12.20
N SER A 158 8.88 7.12 -13.03
CA SER A 158 8.63 6.51 -14.34
C SER A 158 7.83 5.19 -14.26
N LYS A 159 7.96 4.43 -13.16
CA LYS A 159 7.15 3.23 -12.91
C LYS A 159 5.69 3.56 -12.58
N ASP A 160 5.43 4.71 -11.96
CA ASP A 160 4.10 5.17 -11.58
C ASP A 160 3.35 5.70 -12.82
N ASP A 161 4.05 6.39 -13.73
CA ASP A 161 3.49 6.76 -15.05
C ASP A 161 3.06 5.51 -15.83
N LEU A 162 3.90 4.47 -15.85
CA LEU A 162 3.56 3.21 -16.50
C LEU A 162 2.33 2.55 -15.85
N ASP A 163 2.23 2.56 -14.52
CA ASP A 163 1.06 2.05 -13.80
C ASP A 163 -0.21 2.85 -14.15
N PHE A 164 -0.10 4.19 -14.28
CA PHE A 164 -1.18 5.06 -14.74
C PHE A 164 -1.62 4.72 -16.18
N GLU A 165 -0.69 4.60 -17.13
CA GLU A 165 -0.99 4.22 -18.52
C GLU A 165 -1.77 2.91 -18.61
N ARG A 166 -1.36 1.91 -17.82
CA ARG A 166 -1.97 0.58 -17.83
C ARG A 166 -3.38 0.59 -17.25
N CYS A 167 -3.63 1.43 -16.24
CA CYS A 167 -4.93 1.54 -15.59
C CYS A 167 -5.93 2.38 -16.39
N LEU A 168 -5.49 3.52 -16.95
CA LEU A 168 -6.36 4.52 -17.58
C LEU A 168 -7.42 3.95 -18.53
N PRO A 169 -7.11 3.06 -19.50
CA PRO A 169 -8.12 2.53 -20.43
C PRO A 169 -9.09 1.51 -19.80
N LYS A 170 -8.85 1.09 -18.55
CA LYS A 170 -9.65 0.08 -17.83
C LYS A 170 -10.47 0.66 -16.68
N LEU A 171 -10.17 1.88 -16.23
CA LEU A 171 -10.95 2.55 -15.19
C LEU A 171 -12.35 2.85 -15.71
N ASP A 172 -13.37 2.54 -14.92
CA ASP A 172 -14.74 2.97 -15.19
C ASP A 172 -14.90 4.49 -14.98
N ASP A 173 -16.02 5.04 -15.46
CA ASP A 173 -16.28 6.48 -15.41
C ASP A 173 -16.30 7.02 -13.96
N ALA A 174 -16.77 6.23 -13.00
CA ALA A 174 -16.85 6.64 -11.61
C ALA A 174 -15.45 6.72 -10.97
N SER A 175 -14.62 5.70 -11.17
CA SER A 175 -13.22 5.67 -10.73
C SER A 175 -12.40 6.77 -11.40
N ARG A 176 -12.58 7.01 -12.71
CA ARG A 176 -11.92 8.12 -13.43
C ARG A 176 -12.34 9.48 -12.89
N CYS A 177 -13.63 9.69 -12.68
CA CYS A 177 -14.18 10.95 -12.15
C CYS A 177 -13.66 11.22 -10.73
N TRP A 178 -13.71 10.22 -9.85
CA TRP A 178 -13.21 10.34 -8.48
C TRP A 178 -11.71 10.65 -8.45
N LEU A 179 -10.90 9.98 -9.28
CA LEU A 179 -9.47 10.26 -9.36
C LEU A 179 -9.19 11.67 -9.89
N ALA A 180 -9.88 12.09 -10.96
CA ALA A 180 -9.71 13.42 -11.54
C ALA A 180 -10.04 14.53 -10.51
N GLN A 181 -11.14 14.38 -9.78
CA GLN A 181 -11.52 15.32 -8.73
C GLN A 181 -10.45 15.34 -7.62
N SER A 182 -10.08 14.18 -7.08
CA SER A 182 -9.08 14.08 -6.00
C SER A 182 -7.73 14.67 -6.40
N MET A 183 -7.29 14.44 -7.64
CA MET A 183 -6.05 15.01 -8.16
C MET A 183 -6.16 16.53 -8.40
N SER A 184 -7.33 17.04 -8.79
CA SER A 184 -7.54 18.48 -8.96
C SER A 184 -7.48 19.25 -7.64
N GLU A 185 -7.82 18.59 -6.53
CA GLU A 185 -7.76 19.17 -5.17
C GLU A 185 -6.35 19.09 -4.58
N GLU A 186 -5.61 18.01 -4.85
CA GLU A 186 -4.23 17.82 -4.36
C GLU A 186 -3.21 18.59 -5.21
N GLU A 187 -3.12 18.24 -6.50
CA GLU A 187 -2.09 18.70 -7.41
C GLU A 187 -2.72 19.10 -8.76
N PRO A 188 -3.36 20.29 -8.84
CA PRO A 188 -4.06 20.74 -10.05
C PRO A 188 -3.19 20.73 -11.33
N GLY A 189 -1.87 20.85 -11.18
CA GLY A 189 -0.90 20.86 -12.27
C GLY A 189 -0.44 19.47 -12.74
N HIS A 190 -0.85 18.40 -12.07
CA HIS A 190 -0.33 17.06 -12.35
C HIS A 190 -0.69 16.61 -13.79
N PRO A 191 0.26 16.10 -14.59
CA PRO A 191 0.02 15.72 -15.98
C PRO A 191 -1.14 14.74 -16.19
N TRP A 192 -1.34 13.81 -15.26
CA TRP A 192 -2.43 12.82 -15.30
C TRP A 192 -3.82 13.45 -15.24
N GLY A 193 -3.99 14.58 -14.54
CA GLY A 193 -5.30 15.23 -14.37
C GLY A 193 -5.99 15.54 -15.71
N ARG A 194 -5.24 16.16 -16.65
CA ARG A 194 -5.75 16.46 -18.01
C ARG A 194 -6.13 15.22 -18.81
N ARG A 195 -5.49 14.08 -18.53
CA ARG A 195 -5.70 12.82 -19.26
C ARG A 195 -6.86 12.02 -18.72
N LEU A 196 -7.20 12.20 -17.45
CA LEU A 196 -8.38 11.60 -16.85
C LEU A 196 -9.66 12.20 -17.39
N THR A 197 -9.63 13.49 -17.76
CA THR A 197 -10.77 14.25 -18.29
C THR A 197 -10.87 14.26 -19.82
N ALA A 198 -9.92 13.65 -20.52
CA ALA A 198 -9.90 13.52 -21.98
C ALA A 198 -10.70 12.29 -22.44
#